data_AF-A0A1Z4RMN9-F1
#
_entry.id   AF-A0A1Z4RMN9-F1
#
_cell.length_a   1.000
_cell.length_b   1.000
_cell.length_c   1.000
_cell.angle_alpha   90.00
_cell.angle_beta   90.00
_cell.angle_gamma   90.00
#
_symmetry.space_group_name_H-M   'P 1'
#
loop_
_entity.id
_entity.type
_entity.pdbx_description
1 polymer ?
#
loop_
_entity_poly.entity_id
_entity_poly.type
_entity_poly.pdbx_seq_one_letter_code
_entity_poly.pdbx_strand_id
1 'polypeptide(L)'
;MSVLKIARDIKLLEKQLKEIETQVSDPIERLEHKKLLEKKIKKLERLKSQQEEYERQQQELEELKSEFSPDNSNSVEHLQEISTSVNNKINSQPQHNLNQQFNSTVNSDNKITSKHLFIIGIIFSCVSATALIINYSLSKQAEEIRLKNLAQQQAQQIKQEAQQARLQELARQAAYQAQEEIEKARQEQIKAQREKEEAEKVRQAAIIATKKAQQQLEDSIRMETNISIPSSHKQETININNPQAQIDKLADRTFYSRYPELRGRKISADETFLKQEWLKIRNCEAIVDYLFYQRHPELRERKIFPGETNLAQEWLKINRNTSGCNY
;
A
#
# COMPACT_ATOMS: atom_id res chain seq x y z
N MET A 1 14.43 11.56 13.57
CA MET A 1 15.56 10.70 14.00
C MET A 1 16.70 11.01 13.03
N SER A 2 17.88 11.43 13.49
CA SER A 2 18.94 11.93 12.58
C SER A 2 19.56 10.80 11.73
N VAL A 3 19.95 11.07 10.48
CA VAL A 3 20.66 10.13 9.60
C VAL A 3 21.89 9.52 10.28
N LEU A 4 22.66 10.33 11.02
CA LEU A 4 23.84 9.88 11.79
C LEU A 4 23.53 8.86 12.90
N LYS A 5 22.30 8.87 13.43
CA LYS A 5 21.87 7.90 14.44
C LYS A 5 21.52 6.57 13.76
N ILE A 6 20.77 6.63 12.66
CA ILE A 6 20.40 5.46 11.85
C ILE A 6 21.66 4.75 11.32
N ALA A 7 22.64 5.50 10.82
CA ALA A 7 23.91 4.97 10.35
C ALA A 7 24.72 4.25 11.45
N ARG A 8 24.72 4.81 12.67
CA ARG A 8 25.35 4.16 13.83
C ARG A 8 24.65 2.85 14.20
N ASP A 9 23.32 2.85 14.20
CA ASP A 9 22.53 1.66 14.53
C ASP A 9 22.73 0.55 13.50
N ILE A 10 22.81 0.89 12.20
CA ILE A 10 23.16 -0.07 11.13
C ILE A 10 24.54 -0.69 11.39
N LYS A 11 25.57 0.13 11.64
CA LYS A 11 26.93 -0.34 11.91
C LYS A 11 27.01 -1.26 13.12
N LEU A 12 26.20 -0.99 14.16
CA LEU A 12 26.10 -1.84 15.33
C LEU A 12 25.48 -3.20 14.99
N LEU A 13 24.39 -3.22 14.22
CA LEU A 13 23.72 -4.45 13.80
C LEU A 13 24.61 -5.29 12.86
N GLU A 14 25.36 -4.67 11.96
CA GLU A 14 26.35 -5.35 11.11
C GLU A 14 27.46 -6.01 11.92
N LYS A 15 27.89 -5.35 13.01
CA LYS A 15 28.85 -5.94 13.95
C LYS A 15 28.25 -7.16 14.66
N GLN A 16 27.01 -7.06 15.14
CA GLN A 16 26.30 -8.19 15.75
C GLN A 16 26.10 -9.35 14.76
N LEU A 17 25.86 -9.04 13.48
CA LEU A 17 25.74 -10.04 12.42
C LEU A 17 27.02 -10.86 12.24
N LYS A 18 28.19 -10.20 12.31
CA LYS A 18 29.51 -10.86 12.24
C LYS A 18 29.80 -11.68 13.50
N GLU A 19 29.44 -11.17 14.67
CA GLU A 19 29.68 -11.85 15.95
C GLU A 19 28.82 -13.11 16.13
N ILE A 20 27.63 -13.17 15.52
CA ILE A 20 26.72 -14.33 15.56
C ILE A 20 27.37 -15.63 15.08
N GLU A 21 28.29 -15.56 14.11
CA GLU A 21 29.00 -16.74 13.61
C GLU A 21 29.84 -17.42 14.70
N THR A 22 30.25 -16.65 15.71
CA THR A 22 31.08 -17.10 16.83
C THR A 22 30.32 -17.27 18.14
N GLN A 23 29.20 -16.55 18.34
CA GLN A 23 28.46 -16.56 19.61
C GLN A 23 27.38 -17.64 19.70
N VAL A 24 26.81 -18.09 18.58
CA VAL A 24 25.71 -19.06 18.59
C VAL A 24 26.20 -20.41 18.08
N SER A 25 26.34 -21.40 18.98
CA SER A 25 26.82 -22.74 18.60
C SER A 25 25.82 -23.51 17.73
N ASP A 26 24.51 -23.39 17.98
CA ASP A 26 23.48 -24.09 17.20
C ASP A 26 23.35 -23.49 15.78
N PRO A 27 23.54 -24.29 14.71
CA PRO A 27 23.41 -23.81 13.34
C PRO A 27 22.02 -23.28 12.97
N ILE A 28 20.95 -23.84 13.55
CA ILE A 28 19.56 -23.46 13.25
C ILE A 28 19.25 -22.12 13.91
N GLU A 29 19.57 -21.99 15.21
CA GLU A 29 19.38 -20.75 15.96
C GLU A 29 20.21 -19.61 15.37
N ARG A 30 21.45 -19.90 14.95
CA ARG A 30 22.34 -18.96 14.25
C ARG A 30 21.71 -18.43 12.96
N LEU A 31 21.07 -19.31 12.17
CA LEU A 31 20.42 -18.93 10.92
C LEU A 31 19.20 -18.03 11.15
N GLU A 32 18.39 -18.33 12.17
CA GLU A 32 17.23 -17.50 12.51
C GLU A 32 17.65 -16.12 13.01
N HIS A 33 18.63 -16.06 13.92
CA HIS A 33 19.19 -14.80 14.41
C HIS A 33 19.80 -13.95 13.28
N LYS A 34 20.51 -14.60 12.34
CA LYS A 34 21.07 -13.93 11.15
C LYS A 34 19.96 -13.29 10.30
N LYS A 35 18.91 -14.05 9.97
CA LYS A 35 17.75 -13.53 9.21
C LYS A 35 17.08 -12.36 9.90
N LEU A 36 16.96 -12.41 11.24
CA LEU A 36 16.34 -11.33 12.00
C LEU A 36 17.17 -10.04 11.96
N LEU A 37 18.50 -10.13 12.11
CA LEU A 37 19.38 -8.97 12.01
C LEU A 37 19.41 -8.38 10.59
N GLU A 38 19.51 -9.22 9.56
CA GLU A 38 19.45 -8.77 8.15
C GLU A 38 18.15 -8.01 7.86
N LYS A 39 17.02 -8.52 8.35
CA LYS A 39 15.73 -7.84 8.22
C LYS A 39 15.70 -6.47 8.91
N LYS A 40 16.34 -6.36 10.08
CA LYS A 40 16.45 -5.07 10.81
C LYS A 40 17.36 -4.08 10.08
N ILE A 41 18.51 -4.53 9.59
CA ILE A 41 19.44 -3.71 8.80
C ILE A 41 18.74 -3.16 7.56
N LYS A 42 18.09 -4.02 6.77
CA LYS A 42 17.36 -3.61 5.56
C LYS A 42 16.25 -2.60 5.85
N LYS A 43 15.56 -2.72 7.00
CA LYS A 43 14.54 -1.75 7.42
C LYS A 43 15.16 -0.39 7.76
N LEU A 44 16.31 -0.38 8.46
CA LEU A 44 17.01 0.85 8.80
C LEU A 44 17.65 1.53 7.59
N GLU A 45 18.17 0.77 6.61
CA GLU A 45 18.69 1.33 5.35
C GLU A 45 17.60 2.08 4.58
N ARG A 46 16.40 1.49 4.47
CA ARG A 46 15.24 2.17 3.86
C ARG A 46 14.89 3.46 4.59
N LEU A 47 14.85 3.42 5.92
CA LEU A 47 14.59 4.62 6.73
C LEU A 47 15.68 5.67 6.58
N LYS A 48 16.95 5.26 6.48
CA LYS A 48 18.08 6.15 6.24
C LYS A 48 17.92 6.88 4.90
N SER A 49 17.61 6.14 3.83
CA SER A 49 17.39 6.70 2.49
C SER A 49 16.24 7.71 2.48
N GLN A 50 15.11 7.38 3.13
CA GLN A 50 13.98 8.30 3.25
C GLN A 50 14.34 9.57 4.03
N GLN A 51 15.12 9.44 5.10
CA GLN A 51 15.55 10.59 5.91
C GLN A 51 16.56 11.48 5.16
N GLU A 52 17.51 10.89 4.44
CA GLU A 52 18.46 11.62 3.59
C GLU A 52 17.73 12.40 2.48
N GLU A 53 16.70 11.81 1.89
CA GLU A 53 15.87 12.49 0.89
C GLU A 53 15.11 13.67 1.48
N TYR A 54 14.53 13.50 2.68
CA TYR A 54 13.88 14.59 3.40
C TYR A 54 14.85 15.73 3.73
N GLU A 55 16.08 15.41 4.15
CA GLU A 55 17.13 16.41 4.42
C GLU A 55 17.53 17.17 3.15
N ARG A 56 17.63 16.49 1.99
CA ARG A 56 17.84 17.16 0.69
C ARG A 56 16.70 18.10 0.32
N GLN A 57 15.45 17.67 0.52
CA GLN A 57 14.28 18.52 0.25
C GLN A 57 14.27 19.77 1.15
N GLN A 58 14.70 19.65 2.41
CA GLN A 58 14.83 20.81 3.29
C GLN A 58 15.93 21.77 2.83
N GLN A 59 17.10 21.26 2.43
CA GLN A 59 18.19 22.08 1.90
C GLN A 59 17.76 22.82 0.63
N GLU A 60 17.10 22.14 -0.30
CA GLU A 60 16.60 22.76 -1.53
C GLU A 60 15.55 23.84 -1.23
N LEU A 61 14.68 23.60 -0.24
CA LEU A 61 13.70 24.60 0.19
C LEU A 61 14.38 25.82 0.82
N GLU A 62 15.48 25.62 1.54
CA GLU A 62 16.27 26.68 2.15
C GLU A 62 17.07 27.47 1.10
N GLU A 63 17.64 26.80 0.10
CA GLU A 63 18.28 27.42 -1.07
C GLU A 63 17.28 28.28 -1.85
N LEU A 64 16.10 27.73 -2.19
CA LEU A 64 15.03 28.48 -2.83
C LEU A 64 14.58 29.67 -1.96
N LYS A 65 14.47 29.49 -0.65
CA LYS A 65 14.11 30.59 0.26
C LYS A 65 15.18 31.69 0.27
N SER A 66 16.46 31.33 0.13
CA SER A 66 17.56 32.29 0.02
C SER A 66 17.56 33.01 -1.34
N GLU A 67 17.29 32.30 -2.44
CA GLU A 67 17.22 32.86 -3.80
C GLU A 67 16.08 33.88 -3.95
N PHE A 68 14.96 33.64 -3.25
CA PHE A 68 13.81 34.55 -3.23
C PHE A 68 13.85 35.56 -2.07
N SER A 69 14.88 35.58 -1.22
CA SER A 69 15.12 36.66 -0.28
C SER A 69 16.03 37.68 -0.95
N PRO A 70 15.51 38.79 -1.49
CA PRO A 70 16.37 39.84 -2.02
C PRO A 70 17.29 40.31 -0.88
N ASP A 71 18.59 40.41 -1.16
CA ASP A 71 19.58 41.09 -0.32
C ASP A 71 19.08 42.51 -0.02
N ASN A 72 18.30 42.64 1.04
CA ASN A 72 17.84 43.91 1.56
C ASN A 72 18.70 44.28 2.76
N SER A 73 20.01 44.27 2.54
CA SER A 73 21.01 44.66 3.55
C SER A 73 21.61 46.03 3.28
N ASN A 74 20.96 46.89 2.47
CA ASN A 74 21.37 48.31 2.36
C ASN A 74 20.22 49.32 2.21
N SER A 75 18.95 48.96 2.46
CA SER A 75 17.84 49.89 2.20
C SER A 75 16.75 49.96 3.27
N VAL A 76 16.85 49.23 4.39
CA VAL A 76 15.76 49.12 5.41
C VAL A 76 16.12 49.76 6.74
N GLU A 77 16.83 50.89 6.75
CA GLU A 77 16.90 51.75 7.93
C GLU A 77 16.20 53.10 7.78
N HIS A 78 15.56 53.40 6.63
CA HIS A 78 14.99 54.75 6.43
C HIS A 78 13.47 54.85 6.21
N LEU A 79 12.69 53.76 6.29
CA LEU A 79 11.23 53.87 6.14
C LEU A 79 10.41 53.19 7.25
N GLN A 80 11.06 52.80 8.35
CA GLN A 80 10.38 52.20 9.50
C GLN A 80 10.22 53.20 10.67
N GLU A 81 9.86 54.44 10.36
CA GLU A 81 9.50 55.43 11.39
C GLU A 81 8.21 56.23 11.07
N ILE A 82 7.50 55.95 9.97
CA ILE A 82 6.27 56.71 9.62
C ILE A 82 4.98 55.86 9.77
N SER A 83 5.06 54.54 9.92
CA SER A 83 3.85 53.68 9.82
C SER A 83 3.24 53.18 11.14
N THR A 84 3.76 53.54 12.32
CA THR A 84 3.21 53.06 13.61
C THR A 84 2.25 54.00 14.31
N SER A 85 1.87 55.15 13.72
CA SER A 85 0.97 56.12 14.40
C SER A 85 -0.50 56.13 13.94
N VAL A 86 -0.95 55.31 12.98
CA VAL A 86 -2.31 55.50 12.39
C VAL A 86 -3.15 54.21 12.25
N ASN A 87 -3.04 53.24 13.16
CA ASN A 87 -3.89 52.04 13.10
C ASN A 87 -4.50 51.62 14.45
N ASN A 88 -4.97 52.58 15.25
CA ASN A 88 -5.83 52.29 16.40
C ASN A 88 -6.88 53.39 16.62
N LYS A 89 -7.77 53.60 15.65
CA LYS A 89 -9.16 54.02 15.90
C LYS A 89 -9.95 53.93 14.61
N ILE A 90 -11.26 53.75 14.76
CA ILE A 90 -12.29 53.70 13.71
C ILE A 90 -12.54 52.28 13.20
N ASN A 91 -13.03 51.44 14.11
CA ASN A 91 -14.09 50.51 13.78
C ASN A 91 -15.38 51.05 14.44
N SER A 92 -16.12 51.90 13.73
CA SER A 92 -17.47 52.33 14.10
C SER A 92 -18.16 52.86 12.84
N GLN A 93 -19.06 52.05 12.30
CA GLN A 93 -20.17 52.51 11.48
C GLN A 93 -20.97 53.57 12.29
N PRO A 94 -21.51 54.61 11.64
CA PRO A 94 -22.83 54.41 11.05
C PRO A 94 -22.99 55.04 9.66
N GLN A 95 -23.97 54.49 8.96
CA GLN A 95 -24.59 55.01 7.74
C GLN A 95 -24.94 56.50 7.89
N HIS A 96 -24.47 57.34 6.97
CA HIS A 96 -25.14 58.59 6.65
C HIS A 96 -25.07 58.82 5.13
N ASN A 97 -26.23 58.70 4.49
CA ASN A 97 -26.49 59.25 3.17
C ASN A 97 -26.22 60.76 3.22
N LEU A 98 -25.22 61.24 2.47
CA LEU A 98 -25.03 62.66 2.20
C LEU A 98 -25.15 62.89 0.69
N ASN A 99 -26.40 62.86 0.20
CA ASN A 99 -26.75 63.65 -0.96
C ASN A 99 -26.75 65.12 -0.52
N GLN A 100 -25.57 65.76 -0.54
CA GLN A 100 -25.46 67.21 -0.43
C GLN A 100 -25.44 67.79 -1.84
N GLN A 101 -26.65 68.10 -2.29
CA GLN A 101 -26.94 68.95 -3.42
C GLN A 101 -26.40 70.35 -3.11
N PHE A 102 -25.27 70.73 -3.72
CA PHE A 102 -24.77 72.11 -3.69
C PHE A 102 -25.69 72.98 -4.57
N ASN A 103 -26.77 73.48 -3.97
CA ASN A 103 -27.46 74.67 -4.46
C ASN A 103 -26.75 75.89 -3.88
N SER A 104 -25.73 76.38 -4.58
CA SER A 104 -25.17 77.70 -4.32
C SER A 104 -26.05 78.75 -4.99
N THR A 105 -26.92 79.38 -4.20
CA THR A 105 -27.60 80.64 -4.53
C THR A 105 -26.52 81.72 -4.65
N VAL A 106 -26.22 82.13 -5.88
CA VAL A 106 -25.35 83.27 -6.16
C VAL A 106 -26.18 84.54 -5.99
N ASN A 107 -25.96 85.22 -4.88
CA ASN A 107 -26.47 86.58 -4.66
C ASN A 107 -25.59 87.54 -5.48
N SER A 108 -26.14 88.03 -6.57
CA SER A 108 -25.53 89.01 -7.45
C SER A 108 -25.82 90.41 -6.93
N ASP A 109 -24.85 91.03 -6.28
CA ASP A 109 -24.68 92.49 -6.28
C ASP A 109 -23.31 92.84 -5.73
N ASN A 110 -22.29 92.61 -6.56
CA ASN A 110 -21.00 93.28 -6.42
C ASN A 110 -20.47 93.52 -7.83
N LYS A 111 -20.37 94.80 -8.20
CA LYS A 111 -19.84 95.27 -9.48
C LYS A 111 -18.34 95.02 -9.52
N ILE A 112 -17.95 93.77 -9.81
CA ILE A 112 -16.56 93.34 -9.97
C ILE A 112 -16.01 94.01 -11.22
N THR A 113 -15.08 94.95 -11.01
CA THR A 113 -14.38 95.63 -12.10
C THR A 113 -13.44 94.65 -12.81
N SER A 114 -13.36 94.77 -14.14
CA SER A 114 -12.71 93.86 -15.10
C SER A 114 -11.30 93.35 -14.73
N LYS A 115 -10.57 94.06 -13.85
CA LYS A 115 -9.23 93.66 -13.39
C LYS A 115 -9.23 92.44 -12.45
N HIS A 116 -10.32 92.17 -11.73
CA HIS A 116 -10.40 91.03 -10.80
C HIS A 116 -10.75 89.69 -11.50
N LEU A 117 -11.43 89.73 -12.64
CA LEU A 117 -11.73 88.53 -13.44
C LEU A 117 -10.46 87.88 -14.00
N PHE A 118 -9.44 88.68 -14.32
CA PHE A 118 -8.16 88.17 -14.82
C PHE A 118 -7.38 87.42 -13.73
N ILE A 119 -7.40 87.93 -12.48
CA ILE A 119 -6.74 87.29 -11.34
C ILE A 119 -7.43 85.97 -10.97
N ILE A 120 -8.76 85.92 -10.99
CA ILE A 120 -9.53 84.69 -10.73
C ILE A 120 -9.24 83.62 -11.79
N GLY A 121 -9.11 84.02 -13.06
CA GLY A 121 -8.75 83.09 -14.16
C GLY A 121 -7.37 82.46 -13.99
N ILE A 122 -6.37 83.23 -13.55
CA ILE A 122 -5.01 82.71 -13.28
C ILE A 122 -5.01 81.69 -12.13
N ILE A 123 -5.77 81.95 -11.06
CA ILE A 123 -5.88 81.03 -9.92
C ILE A 123 -6.54 79.72 -10.36
N PHE A 124 -7.63 79.78 -11.12
CA PHE A 124 -8.31 78.58 -11.63
C PHE A 124 -7.42 77.75 -12.58
N SER A 125 -6.63 78.42 -13.42
CA SER A 125 -5.64 77.79 -14.29
C SER A 125 -4.51 77.10 -13.53
N CYS A 126 -4.06 77.65 -12.40
CA CYS A 126 -3.04 77.02 -11.57
C CYS A 126 -3.60 75.79 -10.84
N VAL A 127 -4.82 75.88 -10.31
CA VAL A 127 -5.47 74.77 -9.61
C VAL A 127 -5.73 73.59 -10.56
N SER A 128 -6.21 73.86 -11.78
CA SER A 128 -6.45 72.81 -12.79
C SER A 128 -5.14 72.14 -13.23
N ALA A 129 -4.06 72.90 -13.42
CA ALA A 129 -2.75 72.35 -13.73
C ALA A 129 -2.21 71.45 -12.60
N THR A 130 -2.35 71.86 -11.34
CA THR A 130 -1.93 71.02 -10.19
C THR A 130 -2.75 69.74 -10.06
N ALA A 131 -4.06 69.80 -10.33
CA ALA A 131 -4.93 68.61 -10.28
C ALA A 131 -4.56 67.58 -11.36
N LEU A 132 -4.19 68.03 -12.57
CA LEU A 132 -3.73 67.14 -13.64
C LEU A 132 -2.40 66.45 -13.30
N ILE A 133 -1.46 67.18 -12.69
CA ILE A 133 -0.17 66.62 -12.26
C ILE A 133 -0.37 65.55 -11.18
N ILE A 134 -1.22 65.81 -10.19
CA ILE A 134 -1.54 64.85 -9.13
C ILE A 134 -2.20 63.60 -9.73
N ASN A 135 -3.19 63.76 -10.61
CA ASN A 135 -3.89 62.64 -11.22
C ASN A 135 -2.95 61.75 -12.08
N TYR A 136 -2.03 62.35 -12.83
CA TYR A 136 -1.02 61.62 -13.61
C TYR A 136 -0.04 60.84 -12.71
N SER A 137 0.36 61.40 -11.57
CA SER A 137 1.26 60.70 -10.64
C SER A 137 0.57 59.49 -9.97
N LEU A 138 -0.71 59.62 -9.61
CA LEU A 138 -1.53 58.54 -9.05
C LEU A 138 -1.78 57.44 -10.08
N SER A 139 -2.05 57.78 -11.34
CA SER A 139 -2.26 56.77 -12.39
C SER A 139 -1.00 55.95 -12.65
N LYS A 140 0.17 56.61 -12.69
CA LYS A 140 1.47 55.93 -12.86
C LYS A 140 1.78 54.98 -11.69
N GLN A 141 1.50 55.40 -10.45
CA GLN A 141 1.69 54.55 -9.28
C GLN A 141 0.75 53.34 -9.28
N ALA A 142 -0.50 53.52 -9.73
CA ALA A 142 -1.48 52.44 -9.85
C ALA A 142 -1.06 51.39 -10.91
N GLU A 143 -0.48 51.82 -12.04
CA GLU A 143 0.05 50.91 -13.05
C GLU A 143 1.25 50.11 -12.54
N GLU A 144 2.16 50.73 -11.80
CA GLU A 144 3.31 50.03 -11.22
C GLU A 144 2.87 48.95 -10.22
N ILE A 145 1.87 49.25 -9.37
CA ILE A 145 1.29 48.27 -8.44
C ILE A 145 0.65 47.11 -9.20
N ARG A 146 -0.11 47.40 -10.28
CA ARG A 146 -0.71 46.35 -11.12
C ARG A 146 0.35 45.46 -11.76
N LEU A 147 1.44 46.05 -12.27
CA LEU A 147 2.53 45.29 -12.87
C LEU A 147 3.25 44.41 -11.84
N LYS A 148 3.52 44.93 -10.64
CA LYS A 148 4.11 44.15 -9.53
C LYS A 148 3.21 42.98 -9.11
N ASN A 149 1.91 43.22 -8.96
CA ASN A 149 0.96 42.16 -8.62
C ASN A 149 0.88 41.09 -9.72
N LEU A 150 0.89 41.48 -11.00
CA LEU A 150 0.90 40.55 -12.13
C LEU A 150 2.18 39.71 -12.15
N ALA A 151 3.35 40.33 -11.97
CA ALA A 151 4.62 39.62 -11.88
C ALA A 151 4.67 38.65 -10.70
N GLN A 152 4.15 39.05 -9.53
CA GLN A 152 4.04 38.19 -8.36
C GLN A 152 3.09 36.99 -8.61
N GLN A 153 1.97 37.22 -9.29
CA GLN A 153 1.04 36.15 -9.65
C GLN A 153 1.68 35.15 -10.62
N GLN A 154 2.41 35.62 -11.63
CA GLN A 154 3.15 34.76 -12.56
C GLN A 154 4.23 33.95 -11.83
N ALA A 155 4.98 34.58 -10.92
CA ALA A 155 5.98 33.88 -10.12
C ALA A 155 5.37 32.76 -9.24
N GLN A 156 4.19 32.99 -8.67
CA GLN A 156 3.47 31.96 -7.91
C GLN A 156 3.00 30.81 -8.80
N GLN A 157 2.50 31.11 -10.00
CA GLN A 157 2.07 30.09 -10.95
C GLN A 157 3.24 29.21 -11.40
N ILE A 158 4.39 29.80 -11.72
CA ILE A 158 5.62 29.07 -12.08
C ILE A 158 6.08 28.17 -10.92
N LYS A 159 6.01 28.66 -9.67
CA LYS A 159 6.34 27.84 -8.48
C LYS A 159 5.43 26.63 -8.34
N GLN A 160 4.12 26.80 -8.56
CA GLN A 160 3.16 25.69 -8.51
C GLN A 160 3.41 24.68 -9.61
N GLU A 161 3.67 25.14 -10.84
CA GLU A 161 3.98 24.27 -11.98
C GLU A 161 5.28 23.48 -11.76
N ALA A 162 6.32 24.12 -11.23
CA ALA A 162 7.57 23.46 -10.87
C ALA A 162 7.37 22.39 -9.78
N GLN A 163 6.54 22.66 -8.77
CA GLN A 163 6.20 21.67 -7.73
C GLN A 163 5.43 20.48 -8.32
N GLN A 164 4.48 20.72 -9.23
CA GLN A 164 3.75 19.66 -9.92
C GLN A 164 4.67 18.80 -10.80
N ALA A 165 5.60 19.42 -11.53
CA ALA A 165 6.58 18.71 -12.34
C ALA A 165 7.47 17.79 -11.49
N ARG A 166 7.94 18.27 -10.33
CA ARG A 166 8.72 17.46 -9.37
C ARG A 166 7.93 16.27 -8.82
N LEU A 167 6.68 16.49 -8.44
CA LEU A 167 5.80 15.40 -7.98
C LEU A 167 5.57 14.36 -9.09
N GLN A 168 5.43 14.79 -10.34
CA GLN A 168 5.27 13.90 -11.47
C GLN A 168 6.54 13.08 -11.74
N GLU A 169 7.72 13.69 -11.60
CA GLU A 169 9.00 12.98 -11.73
C GLU A 169 9.19 11.93 -10.63
N LEU A 170 8.90 12.29 -9.38
CA LEU A 170 8.95 11.36 -8.24
C LEU A 170 7.98 10.20 -8.42
N ALA A 171 6.76 10.46 -8.92
CA ALA A 171 5.80 9.42 -9.26
C ALA A 171 6.32 8.47 -10.37
N ARG A 172 7.03 9.00 -11.38
CA ARG A 172 7.66 8.18 -12.43
C ARG A 172 8.79 7.30 -11.87
N GLN A 173 9.63 7.84 -10.99
CA GLN A 173 10.70 7.07 -10.34
C GLN A 173 10.13 5.96 -9.46
N ALA A 174 9.09 6.24 -8.68
CA ALA A 174 8.40 5.23 -7.87
C ALA A 174 7.77 4.13 -8.74
N ALA A 175 7.18 4.49 -9.88
CA ALA A 175 6.63 3.50 -10.82
C ALA A 175 7.73 2.60 -11.43
N TYR A 176 8.90 3.16 -11.75
CA TYR A 176 10.03 2.39 -12.27
C TYR A 176 10.55 1.38 -11.22
N GLN A 177 10.73 1.81 -9.97
CA GLN A 177 11.14 0.92 -8.88
C GLN A 177 10.12 -0.19 -8.62
N ALA A 178 8.83 0.13 -8.66
CA ALA A 178 7.77 -0.87 -8.52
C ALA A 178 7.81 -1.92 -9.64
N GLN A 179 8.10 -1.52 -10.88
CA GLN A 179 8.28 -2.45 -12.00
C GLN A 179 9.49 -3.36 -11.80
N GLU A 180 10.61 -2.82 -11.32
CA GLU A 180 11.81 -3.61 -11.02
C GLU A 180 11.54 -4.65 -9.92
N GLU A 181 10.82 -4.28 -8.85
CA GLU A 181 10.42 -5.22 -7.79
C GLU A 181 9.49 -6.33 -8.31
N ILE A 182 8.54 -5.99 -9.20
CA ILE A 182 7.64 -6.97 -9.84
C ILE A 182 8.44 -7.95 -10.71
N GLU A 183 9.37 -7.46 -11.53
CA GLU A 183 10.17 -8.31 -12.40
C GLU A 183 11.09 -9.23 -11.60
N LYS A 184 11.68 -8.73 -10.50
CA LYS A 184 12.46 -9.55 -9.58
C LYS A 184 11.61 -10.64 -8.93
N ALA A 185 10.41 -10.31 -8.44
CA ALA A 185 9.49 -11.29 -7.86
C ALA A 185 9.09 -12.36 -8.90
N ARG A 186 8.89 -11.96 -10.16
CA ARG A 186 8.61 -12.90 -11.27
C ARG A 186 9.78 -13.85 -11.52
N GLN A 187 11.01 -13.36 -11.52
CA GLN A 187 12.19 -14.21 -11.66
C GLN A 187 12.35 -15.21 -10.51
N GLU A 188 12.10 -14.78 -9.27
CA GLU A 188 12.12 -15.64 -8.09
C GLU A 188 11.03 -16.73 -8.19
N GLN A 189 9.83 -16.40 -8.68
CA GLN A 189 8.78 -17.39 -8.93
C GLN A 189 9.17 -18.42 -10.00
N ILE A 190 9.75 -17.97 -11.11
CA ILE A 190 10.24 -18.87 -12.17
C ILE A 190 11.30 -19.83 -11.61
N LYS A 191 12.23 -19.31 -10.79
CA LYS A 191 13.25 -20.13 -10.15
C LYS A 191 12.62 -21.18 -9.22
N ALA A 192 11.70 -20.77 -8.35
CA ALA A 192 11.00 -21.68 -7.45
C ALA A 192 10.20 -22.76 -8.20
N GLN A 193 9.60 -22.41 -9.35
CA GLN A 193 8.88 -23.37 -10.19
C GLN A 193 9.83 -24.41 -10.81
N ARG A 194 11.00 -24.00 -11.29
CA ARG A 194 12.02 -24.93 -11.82
C ARG A 194 12.53 -25.87 -10.74
N GLU A 195 12.80 -25.37 -9.54
CA GLU A 195 13.22 -26.18 -8.40
C GLU A 195 12.13 -27.19 -8.01
N LYS A 196 10.86 -26.80 -8.06
CA LYS A 196 9.72 -27.70 -7.83
C LYS A 196 9.63 -28.80 -8.90
N GLU A 197 9.75 -28.45 -10.18
CA GLU A 197 9.76 -29.43 -11.28
C GLU A 197 10.94 -30.40 -11.18
N GLU A 198 12.12 -29.92 -10.79
CA GLU A 198 13.30 -30.75 -10.58
C GLU A 198 13.11 -31.72 -9.41
N ALA A 199 12.60 -31.22 -8.27
CA ALA A 199 12.26 -32.05 -7.12
C ALA A 199 11.20 -33.12 -7.46
N GLU A 200 10.22 -32.78 -8.30
CA GLU A 200 9.22 -33.74 -8.77
C GLU A 200 9.84 -34.81 -9.67
N LYS A 201 10.73 -34.45 -10.59
CA LYS A 201 11.48 -35.42 -11.40
C LYS A 201 12.32 -36.37 -10.54
N VAL A 202 13.02 -35.84 -9.53
CA VAL A 202 13.78 -36.65 -8.57
C VAL A 202 12.86 -37.60 -7.81
N ARG A 203 11.69 -37.13 -7.35
CA ARG A 203 10.69 -37.97 -6.68
C ARG A 203 10.17 -39.09 -7.59
N GLN A 204 9.88 -38.80 -8.85
CA GLN A 204 9.44 -39.81 -9.81
C GLN A 204 10.53 -40.85 -10.08
N ALA A 205 11.79 -40.43 -10.25
CA ALA A 205 12.93 -41.33 -10.42
C ALA A 205 13.10 -42.25 -9.19
N ALA A 206 12.95 -41.72 -7.98
CA ALA A 206 13.01 -42.51 -6.75
C ALA A 206 11.90 -43.57 -6.68
N ILE A 207 10.66 -43.22 -7.06
CA ILE A 207 9.54 -44.18 -7.11
C ILE A 207 9.84 -45.32 -8.10
N ILE A 208 10.37 -45.00 -9.29
CA ILE A 208 10.75 -46.01 -10.29
C ILE A 208 11.87 -46.91 -9.76
N ALA A 209 12.88 -46.35 -9.11
CA ALA A 209 13.97 -47.12 -8.51
C ALA A 209 13.47 -48.08 -7.42
N THR A 210 12.57 -47.62 -6.54
CA THR A 210 11.95 -48.46 -5.49
C THR A 210 11.15 -49.61 -6.09
N LYS A 211 10.34 -49.36 -7.12
CA LYS A 211 9.59 -50.43 -7.81
C LYS A 211 10.52 -51.47 -8.43
N LYS A 212 11.63 -51.03 -9.05
CA LYS A 212 12.63 -51.94 -9.62
C LYS A 212 13.29 -52.79 -8.55
N ALA A 213 13.63 -52.21 -7.39
CA ALA A 213 14.20 -52.95 -6.28
C ALA A 213 13.21 -53.98 -5.68
N GLN A 214 11.94 -53.63 -5.56
CA GLN A 214 10.88 -54.55 -5.13
C GLN A 214 10.74 -55.73 -6.10
N GLN A 215 10.71 -55.47 -7.41
CA GLN A 215 10.65 -56.53 -8.41
C GLN A 215 11.84 -57.51 -8.28
N GLN A 216 13.06 -56.98 -8.12
CA GLN A 216 14.25 -57.80 -7.93
C GLN A 216 14.19 -58.67 -6.66
N LEU A 217 13.61 -58.13 -5.58
CA LEU A 217 13.39 -58.87 -4.34
C LEU A 217 12.36 -60.00 -4.53
N GLU A 218 11.24 -59.72 -5.18
CA GLU A 218 10.21 -60.72 -5.50
C GLU A 218 10.76 -61.84 -6.38
N ASP A 219 11.54 -61.50 -7.40
CA ASP A 219 12.19 -62.47 -8.28
C ASP A 219 13.17 -63.35 -7.49
N SER A 220 13.91 -62.79 -6.53
CA SER A 220 14.83 -63.53 -5.65
C SER A 220 14.07 -64.51 -4.73
N ILE A 221 12.98 -64.06 -4.10
CA ILE A 221 12.12 -64.91 -3.25
C ILE A 221 11.51 -66.06 -4.07
N ARG A 222 11.09 -65.78 -5.32
CA ARG A 222 10.52 -66.79 -6.21
C ARG A 222 11.53 -67.88 -6.59
N MET A 223 12.82 -67.54 -6.71
CA MET A 223 13.87 -68.54 -6.92
C MET A 223 14.08 -69.42 -5.69
N GLU A 224 13.91 -68.90 -4.47
CA GLU A 224 14.09 -69.66 -3.22
C GLU A 224 12.87 -70.53 -2.84
N THR A 225 11.65 -70.18 -3.28
CA THR A 225 10.39 -70.80 -2.81
C THR A 225 9.87 -71.96 -3.66
N ASN A 226 10.69 -72.57 -4.51
CA ASN A 226 10.31 -73.76 -5.29
C ASN A 226 10.30 -75.08 -4.45
N ILE A 227 9.79 -75.02 -3.21
CA ILE A 227 9.50 -76.18 -2.36
C ILE A 227 8.00 -76.18 -2.05
N SER A 228 7.34 -77.21 -2.59
CA SER A 228 5.90 -77.43 -2.67
C SER A 228 5.18 -77.36 -1.31
N ILE A 229 4.25 -76.41 -1.13
CA ILE A 229 3.23 -76.43 -0.06
C ILE A 229 1.87 -76.02 -0.66
N PRO A 230 0.77 -76.79 -0.43
CA PRO A 230 -0.54 -76.50 -1.01
C PRO A 230 -1.26 -75.35 -0.31
N SER A 231 -1.80 -74.49 -1.16
CA SER A 231 -2.56 -73.26 -0.88
C SER A 231 -3.95 -73.52 -0.30
N SER A 232 -4.35 -72.74 0.70
CA SER A 232 -5.75 -72.37 0.94
C SER A 232 -5.87 -71.16 1.87
N HIS A 233 -5.77 -69.95 1.34
CA HIS A 233 -6.45 -68.79 1.92
C HIS A 233 -6.75 -67.75 0.83
N LYS A 234 -8.04 -67.65 0.47
CA LYS A 234 -8.58 -66.59 -0.38
C LYS A 234 -8.52 -65.28 0.39
N GLN A 235 -7.55 -64.43 0.08
CA GLN A 235 -7.65 -63.01 0.39
C GLN A 235 -8.42 -62.30 -0.72
N GLU A 236 -9.51 -61.69 -0.32
CA GLU A 236 -10.37 -60.83 -1.12
C GLU A 236 -9.57 -59.56 -1.48
N THR A 237 -9.09 -59.49 -2.72
CA THR A 237 -8.40 -58.32 -3.25
C THR A 237 -9.39 -57.16 -3.37
N ILE A 238 -9.37 -56.27 -2.39
CA ILE A 238 -10.11 -55.01 -2.40
C ILE A 238 -9.57 -54.17 -3.56
N ASN A 239 -10.40 -53.93 -4.56
CA ASN A 239 -10.09 -53.05 -5.68
C ASN A 239 -10.01 -51.59 -5.17
N ILE A 240 -8.78 -51.12 -4.91
CA ILE A 240 -8.44 -49.84 -4.26
C ILE A 240 -8.90 -48.61 -5.07
N ASN A 241 -9.30 -48.82 -6.32
CA ASN A 241 -9.70 -47.75 -7.24
C ASN A 241 -11.21 -47.44 -7.21
N ASN A 242 -11.98 -47.95 -6.25
CA ASN A 242 -13.42 -47.65 -6.14
C ASN A 242 -13.69 -46.51 -5.13
N PRO A 243 -13.99 -45.28 -5.58
CA PRO A 243 -14.23 -44.12 -4.72
C PRO A 243 -15.43 -44.30 -3.78
N GLN A 244 -16.41 -45.11 -4.16
CA GLN A 244 -17.58 -45.40 -3.31
C GLN A 244 -17.19 -46.28 -2.13
N ALA A 245 -16.30 -47.26 -2.33
CA ALA A 245 -15.74 -48.00 -1.21
C ALA A 245 -14.94 -47.09 -0.27
N GLN A 246 -14.32 -46.01 -0.78
CA GLN A 246 -13.63 -45.02 0.04
C GLN A 246 -14.59 -44.10 0.79
N ILE A 247 -15.69 -43.66 0.15
CA ILE A 247 -16.75 -42.86 0.77
C ILE A 247 -17.53 -43.69 1.80
N ASP A 248 -17.86 -44.93 1.48
CA ASP A 248 -18.50 -45.90 2.40
C ASP A 248 -17.60 -46.18 3.59
N LYS A 249 -16.29 -46.33 3.36
CA LYS A 249 -15.32 -46.45 4.44
C LYS A 249 -15.19 -45.17 5.26
N LEU A 250 -15.31 -43.99 4.65
CA LEU A 250 -15.31 -42.69 5.35
C LEU A 250 -16.59 -42.51 6.16
N ALA A 251 -17.72 -42.96 5.63
CA ALA A 251 -19.02 -42.98 6.28
C ALA A 251 -19.06 -43.94 7.47
N ASP A 252 -18.68 -45.19 7.25
CA ASP A 252 -18.53 -46.23 8.28
C ASP A 252 -17.65 -45.74 9.40
N ARG A 253 -16.46 -45.23 9.05
CA ARG A 253 -15.54 -44.68 10.03
C ARG A 253 -16.18 -43.57 10.84
N THR A 254 -16.80 -42.61 10.17
CA THR A 254 -17.33 -41.42 10.85
C THR A 254 -18.56 -41.78 11.69
N PHE A 255 -19.34 -42.79 11.29
CA PHE A 255 -20.50 -43.24 12.02
C PHE A 255 -20.17 -44.08 13.25
N TYR A 256 -19.36 -45.14 13.13
CA TYR A 256 -18.97 -45.94 14.30
C TYR A 256 -18.13 -45.11 15.28
N SER A 257 -17.53 -44.01 14.82
CA SER A 257 -16.92 -43.03 15.72
C SER A 257 -17.94 -42.26 16.57
N ARG A 258 -19.18 -42.06 16.10
CA ARG A 258 -20.26 -41.46 16.91
C ARG A 258 -20.95 -42.48 17.83
N TYR A 259 -20.84 -43.77 17.52
CA TYR A 259 -21.50 -44.89 18.24
C TYR A 259 -20.56 -46.09 18.46
N PRO A 260 -19.61 -46.01 19.41
CA PRO A 260 -18.51 -46.97 19.57
C PRO A 260 -18.91 -48.35 20.11
N GLU A 261 -20.03 -48.45 20.85
CA GLU A 261 -20.62 -49.71 21.32
C GLU A 261 -21.13 -50.60 20.17
N LEU A 262 -21.23 -50.03 18.97
CA LEU A 262 -21.62 -50.72 17.74
C LEU A 262 -20.40 -51.17 16.92
N ARG A 263 -19.17 -50.99 17.41
CA ARG A 263 -17.96 -51.23 16.62
C ARG A 263 -17.77 -52.72 16.29
N GLY A 264 -17.48 -53.02 15.03
CA GLY A 264 -17.23 -54.39 14.56
C GLY A 264 -18.50 -55.22 14.38
N ARG A 265 -19.66 -54.70 14.78
CA ARG A 265 -20.96 -55.24 14.38
C ARG A 265 -21.55 -54.38 13.28
N LYS A 266 -22.22 -55.00 12.32
CA LYS A 266 -22.99 -54.27 11.32
C LYS A 266 -24.26 -53.72 11.98
N ILE A 267 -24.65 -52.50 11.61
CA ILE A 267 -25.93 -51.92 12.02
C ILE A 267 -27.03 -52.89 11.61
N SER A 268 -27.85 -53.32 12.56
CA SER A 268 -28.92 -54.28 12.32
C SER A 268 -30.08 -53.63 11.56
N ALA A 269 -30.89 -54.45 10.89
CA ALA A 269 -31.96 -53.96 10.02
C ALA A 269 -33.09 -53.23 10.76
N ASP A 270 -33.26 -53.53 12.06
CA ASP A 270 -34.24 -52.99 12.99
C ASP A 270 -33.74 -51.75 13.76
N GLU A 271 -32.45 -51.41 13.66
CA GLU A 271 -31.83 -50.25 14.33
C GLU A 271 -31.98 -48.97 13.50
N THR A 272 -33.24 -48.57 13.29
CA THR A 272 -33.64 -47.58 12.29
C THR A 272 -32.99 -46.19 12.50
N PHE A 273 -32.81 -45.76 13.75
CA PHE A 273 -32.20 -44.47 14.09
C PHE A 273 -30.70 -44.43 13.77
N LEU A 274 -29.99 -45.51 14.11
CA LEU A 274 -28.55 -45.66 13.89
C LEU A 274 -28.24 -45.69 12.39
N LYS A 275 -29.05 -46.40 11.60
CA LYS A 275 -28.94 -46.38 10.14
C LYS A 275 -29.11 -44.98 9.55
N GLN A 276 -30.04 -44.18 10.08
CA GLN A 276 -30.28 -42.82 9.59
C GLN A 276 -29.13 -41.87 9.89
N GLU A 277 -28.50 -41.99 11.06
CA GLU A 277 -27.38 -41.13 11.42
C GLU A 277 -26.09 -41.51 10.65
N TRP A 278 -25.89 -42.80 10.33
CA TRP A 278 -24.78 -43.25 9.47
C TRP A 278 -24.86 -42.63 8.09
N LEU A 279 -26.06 -42.58 7.55
CA LEU A 279 -26.33 -42.02 6.24
C LEU A 279 -26.15 -40.50 6.20
N LYS A 280 -26.40 -39.76 7.30
CA LYS A 280 -26.10 -38.31 7.38
C LYS A 280 -24.61 -38.03 7.40
N ILE A 281 -23.90 -38.82 8.17
CA ILE A 281 -22.46 -38.72 8.37
C ILE A 281 -21.70 -39.06 7.09
N ARG A 282 -22.13 -40.12 6.41
CA ARG A 282 -21.61 -40.51 5.10
C ARG A 282 -21.50 -39.33 4.18
N ASN A 283 -22.52 -38.48 4.18
CA ASN A 283 -22.69 -37.53 3.11
C ASN A 283 -21.94 -36.21 3.31
N CYS A 284 -21.17 -36.06 4.40
CA CYS A 284 -20.80 -34.82 5.07
C CYS A 284 -19.91 -33.77 4.37
N GLU A 285 -19.21 -33.01 5.22
CA GLU A 285 -18.05 -32.17 4.87
C GLU A 285 -16.84 -33.01 4.36
N ALA A 286 -16.74 -34.27 4.75
CA ALA A 286 -15.71 -35.19 4.26
C ALA A 286 -15.93 -35.60 2.80
N ILE A 287 -17.18 -35.61 2.34
CA ILE A 287 -17.50 -35.76 0.92
C ILE A 287 -17.16 -34.45 0.20
N VAL A 288 -17.46 -33.32 0.81
CA VAL A 288 -17.16 -31.99 0.27
C VAL A 288 -15.67 -31.83 0.02
N ASP A 289 -14.85 -32.12 1.02
CA ASP A 289 -13.39 -32.04 0.93
C ASP A 289 -12.84 -33.03 -0.09
N TYR A 290 -13.33 -34.28 -0.09
CA TYR A 290 -12.90 -35.27 -1.07
C TYR A 290 -13.21 -34.80 -2.51
N LEU A 291 -14.40 -34.22 -2.74
CA LEU A 291 -14.82 -33.65 -4.03
C LEU A 291 -14.04 -32.38 -4.40
N PHE A 292 -13.73 -31.56 -3.40
CA PHE A 292 -12.93 -30.35 -3.58
C PHE A 292 -11.52 -30.71 -4.04
N TYR A 293 -10.82 -31.60 -3.33
CA TYR A 293 -9.45 -32.01 -3.67
C TYR A 293 -9.36 -32.99 -4.84
N GLN A 294 -10.49 -33.47 -5.35
CA GLN A 294 -10.55 -34.16 -6.63
C GLN A 294 -10.56 -33.18 -7.80
N ARG A 295 -11.15 -31.98 -7.64
CA ARG A 295 -11.14 -30.89 -8.64
C ARG A 295 -9.87 -30.08 -8.60
N HIS A 296 -9.29 -29.99 -7.41
CA HIS A 296 -8.02 -29.34 -7.16
C HIS A 296 -7.01 -30.36 -6.64
N PRO A 297 -6.57 -31.32 -7.48
CA PRO A 297 -5.55 -32.29 -7.07
C PRO A 297 -4.24 -31.59 -6.67
N GLU A 298 -3.95 -30.41 -7.21
CA GLU A 298 -2.83 -29.54 -6.84
C GLU A 298 -2.97 -28.90 -5.46
N LEU A 299 -4.21 -28.81 -4.96
CA LEU A 299 -4.52 -28.35 -3.61
C LEU A 299 -4.77 -29.51 -2.65
N ARG A 300 -4.72 -30.75 -3.14
CA ARG A 300 -4.86 -31.94 -2.29
C ARG A 300 -3.88 -31.82 -1.13
N GLU A 301 -4.40 -31.95 0.10
CA GLU A 301 -3.67 -31.79 1.37
C GLU A 301 -3.35 -30.34 1.80
N ARG A 302 -3.81 -29.32 1.07
CA ARG A 302 -3.64 -27.92 1.46
C ARG A 302 -4.97 -27.24 1.77
N LYS A 303 -5.02 -26.60 2.94
CA LYS A 303 -6.14 -25.73 3.34
C LYS A 303 -6.19 -24.45 2.52
N ILE A 304 -7.41 -23.99 2.31
CA ILE A 304 -7.71 -22.70 1.68
C ILE A 304 -7.40 -21.59 2.69
N PHE A 305 -6.59 -20.60 2.32
CA PHE A 305 -6.23 -19.48 3.19
C PHE A 305 -7.29 -18.36 3.16
N PRO A 306 -7.38 -17.53 4.22
CA PRO A 306 -8.38 -16.45 4.32
C PRO A 306 -8.35 -15.40 3.19
N GLY A 307 -7.22 -15.27 2.48
CA GLY A 307 -7.07 -14.41 1.30
C GLY A 307 -7.45 -15.09 -0.02
N GLU A 308 -7.67 -16.41 -0.02
CA GLU A 308 -8.02 -17.21 -1.21
C GLU A 308 -9.54 -17.27 -1.38
N THR A 309 -10.14 -16.08 -1.47
CA THR A 309 -11.59 -15.89 -1.50
C THR A 309 -12.27 -16.70 -2.61
N ASN A 310 -11.62 -16.85 -3.77
CA ASN A 310 -12.14 -17.66 -4.88
C ASN A 310 -12.21 -19.16 -4.53
N LEU A 311 -11.16 -19.74 -3.92
CA LEU A 311 -11.13 -21.14 -3.50
C LEU A 311 -12.09 -21.39 -2.33
N ALA A 312 -12.18 -20.44 -1.40
CA ALA A 312 -13.09 -20.54 -0.26
C ALA A 312 -14.56 -20.46 -0.71
N GLN A 313 -14.86 -19.59 -1.68
CA GLN A 313 -16.17 -19.54 -2.33
C GLN A 313 -16.45 -20.82 -3.11
N GLU A 314 -15.45 -21.43 -3.72
CA GLU A 314 -15.59 -22.71 -4.45
C GLU A 314 -15.82 -23.90 -3.51
N TRP A 315 -15.10 -23.96 -2.40
CA TRP A 315 -15.32 -24.96 -1.36
C TRP A 315 -16.68 -24.79 -0.70
N LEU A 316 -17.09 -23.56 -0.36
CA LEU A 316 -18.43 -23.28 0.16
C LEU A 316 -19.52 -23.59 -0.86
N LYS A 317 -19.23 -23.38 -2.15
CA LYS A 317 -20.10 -23.81 -3.24
C LYS A 317 -20.20 -25.34 -3.24
N ILE A 318 -19.13 -26.11 -3.03
CA ILE A 318 -19.18 -27.59 -2.92
C ILE A 318 -19.85 -28.05 -1.62
N ASN A 319 -19.65 -27.34 -0.51
CA ASN A 319 -20.24 -27.62 0.79
C ASN A 319 -21.75 -27.44 0.78
N ARG A 320 -22.21 -26.27 0.32
CA ARG A 320 -23.64 -25.99 0.14
C ARG A 320 -24.29 -26.95 -0.87
N ASN A 321 -23.51 -27.41 -1.84
CA ASN A 321 -23.95 -28.36 -2.84
C ASN A 321 -23.84 -29.84 -2.41
N THR A 322 -23.31 -30.17 -1.20
CA THR A 322 -23.24 -31.55 -0.67
C THR A 322 -24.30 -31.75 0.41
N SER A 323 -25.22 -32.69 0.17
CA SER A 323 -26.50 -32.81 0.88
C SER A 323 -26.42 -33.65 2.17
N GLY A 324 -26.94 -33.09 3.28
CA GLY A 324 -26.93 -33.67 4.64
C GLY A 324 -26.02 -32.93 5.63
N CYS A 325 -25.32 -31.90 5.14
CA CYS A 325 -24.19 -31.24 5.82
C CYS A 325 -24.53 -29.82 6.26
N ASN A 326 -25.63 -29.28 5.73
CA ASN A 326 -26.20 -28.02 6.15
C ASN A 326 -27.07 -28.29 7.38
N TYR A 327 -26.60 -27.85 8.54
CA TYR A 327 -27.42 -27.62 9.71
C TYR A 327 -27.71 -26.13 9.86
#